data_AF-A0A924XJL4-F1
#
_entry.id   AF-A0A924XJL4-F1
#
_cell.length_a   1.000
_cell.length_b   1.000
_cell.length_c   1.000
_cell.angle_alpha   90.00
_cell.angle_beta   90.00
_cell.angle_gamma   90.00
#
_symmetry.space_group_name_H-M   'P 1'
#
loop_
_entity.id
_entity.type
_entity.pdbx_description
1 polymer ?
#
loop_
_entity_poly.entity_id
_entity_poly.type
_entity_poly.pdbx_seq_one_letter_code
_entity_poly.pdbx_strand_id
1 'polypeptide(L)'
;MTKTKIAFSIAAFFSVCLLSLTNAFAQTPPNRNQIEPSYEVVLQTLIASNIAGGKSDVPQNLSGAVKKLKTNYLYSNYRLGAIFYQRVANTGAIELKSVSSETIPNQEGNFSIFSEWTFNNLQTLPDANGRNSIQFQNLRFGQRIPIVASRVIDASGRTNAVVNYEQVGLTIQRCSLPENVPTVIGSVSTLKPDELMFLVLTVRSAE
;
A
#
# COMPACT_ATOMS: atom_id res chain seq x y z
N MET A 1 80.05 -18.87 14.15
CA MET A 1 79.57 -19.61 12.97
C MET A 1 78.11 -19.99 13.17
N THR A 2 77.27 -19.39 12.36
CA THR A 2 75.80 -19.38 12.28
C THR A 2 75.27 -20.60 11.53
N LYS A 3 74.39 -21.43 12.12
CA LYS A 3 73.62 -22.45 11.35
C LYS A 3 72.46 -23.12 12.13
N THR A 4 71.58 -22.36 12.80
CA THR A 4 70.44 -23.01 13.49
C THR A 4 69.20 -22.15 13.69
N LYS A 5 68.77 -21.34 12.71
CA LYS A 5 67.52 -20.56 12.84
C LYS A 5 66.63 -20.50 11.58
N ILE A 6 66.91 -21.27 10.53
CA ILE A 6 66.16 -21.18 9.26
C ILE A 6 65.19 -22.35 9.06
N ALA A 7 65.39 -23.49 9.73
CA ALA A 7 64.58 -24.70 9.46
C ALA A 7 63.19 -24.70 10.12
N PHE A 8 62.92 -23.85 11.11
CA PHE A 8 61.65 -23.90 11.87
C PHE A 8 60.54 -23.02 11.28
N SER A 9 60.84 -22.15 10.32
CA SER A 9 59.87 -21.16 9.82
C SER A 9 59.13 -21.59 8.54
N ILE A 10 59.57 -22.65 7.86
CA ILE A 10 58.92 -23.12 6.61
C ILE A 10 57.79 -24.12 6.91
N ALA A 11 57.86 -24.87 8.01
CA ALA A 11 56.83 -25.85 8.37
C ALA A 11 55.51 -25.20 8.86
N ALA A 12 55.56 -23.98 9.41
CA ALA A 12 54.36 -23.29 9.90
C ALA A 12 53.54 -22.60 8.80
N PHE A 13 54.12 -22.34 7.63
CA PHE A 13 53.42 -21.68 6.53
C PHE A 13 52.59 -22.65 5.66
N PHE A 14 52.99 -23.93 5.61
CA PHE A 14 52.26 -24.95 4.84
C PHE A 14 51.02 -25.51 5.54
N SER A 15 50.91 -25.43 6.87
CA SER A 15 49.72 -25.90 7.59
C SER A 15 48.52 -24.94 7.55
N VAL A 16 48.71 -23.68 7.15
CA VAL A 16 47.59 -22.71 7.07
C VAL A 16 46.88 -22.75 5.70
N CYS A 17 47.51 -23.32 4.66
CA CYS A 17 46.90 -23.42 3.32
C CYS A 17 46.05 -24.68 3.09
N LEU A 18 46.04 -25.64 4.03
CA LEU A 18 45.28 -26.90 3.88
C LEU A 18 43.88 -26.88 4.53
N LEU A 19 43.48 -25.77 5.16
CA LEU A 19 42.15 -25.61 5.76
C LEU A 19 41.21 -24.68 4.96
N SER A 20 41.60 -24.21 3.78
CA SER A 20 40.78 -23.30 2.96
C SER A 20 39.98 -23.96 1.83
N LEU A 21 39.95 -25.30 1.73
CA LEU A 21 39.36 -25.99 0.57
C LEU A 21 38.03 -26.73 0.80
N THR A 22 37.39 -26.63 1.96
CA THR A 22 36.10 -27.32 2.20
C THR A 22 34.95 -26.32 2.41
N ASN A 23 34.60 -25.57 1.37
CA ASN A 23 33.28 -24.92 1.25
C ASN A 23 32.77 -24.93 -0.20
N ALA A 24 33.15 -25.93 -0.99
CA ALA A 24 32.73 -26.08 -2.39
C ALA A 24 31.60 -27.09 -2.60
N PHE A 25 30.74 -27.31 -1.59
CA PHE A 25 29.54 -28.15 -1.72
C PHE A 25 28.31 -27.41 -1.19
N ALA A 26 27.72 -26.54 -2.02
CA ALA A 26 26.29 -26.21 -2.02
C ALA A 26 25.96 -25.20 -3.14
N GLN A 27 26.38 -25.46 -4.37
CA GLN A 27 25.75 -24.82 -5.53
C GLN A 27 24.87 -25.86 -6.21
N THR A 28 23.77 -26.22 -5.55
CA THR A 28 22.59 -26.68 -6.28
C THR A 28 22.31 -25.61 -7.34
N PRO A 29 22.21 -25.94 -8.64
CA PRO A 29 21.81 -24.95 -9.62
C PRO A 29 20.50 -24.33 -9.12
N PRO A 30 20.39 -22.99 -9.03
CA PRO A 30 19.15 -22.37 -8.64
C PRO A 30 18.09 -22.91 -9.60
N ASN A 31 17.03 -23.45 -9.03
CA ASN A 31 15.90 -24.01 -9.74
C ASN A 31 15.33 -22.90 -10.65
N ARG A 32 15.86 -22.78 -11.87
CA ARG A 32 15.80 -21.59 -12.72
C ARG A 32 14.41 -21.29 -13.28
N ASN A 33 13.41 -22.10 -12.91
CA ASN A 33 12.06 -22.05 -13.46
C ASN A 33 10.95 -22.10 -12.40
N GLN A 34 11.22 -21.78 -11.12
CA GLN A 34 10.10 -21.42 -10.25
C GLN A 34 9.64 -20.02 -10.62
N ILE A 35 8.59 -19.95 -11.43
CA ILE A 35 7.87 -18.71 -11.72
C ILE A 35 7.44 -18.15 -10.36
N GLU A 36 8.00 -17.00 -10.00
CA GLU A 36 7.61 -16.31 -8.78
C GLU A 36 6.13 -15.93 -8.90
N PRO A 37 5.26 -16.34 -7.96
CA PRO A 37 3.85 -15.98 -8.01
C PRO A 37 3.72 -14.47 -8.12
N SER A 38 2.85 -13.99 -9.01
CA SER A 38 2.51 -12.58 -9.11
C SER A 38 1.05 -12.39 -8.73
N TYR A 39 0.70 -11.21 -8.25
CA TYR A 39 -0.63 -10.89 -7.74
C TYR A 39 -1.14 -9.61 -8.38
N GLU A 40 -2.42 -9.60 -8.71
CA GLU A 40 -3.13 -8.39 -9.08
C GLU A 40 -3.81 -7.83 -7.85
N VAL A 41 -3.54 -6.55 -7.59
CA VAL A 41 -4.04 -5.83 -6.43
C VAL A 41 -4.88 -4.67 -6.91
N VAL A 42 -6.13 -4.65 -6.47
CA VAL A 42 -7.09 -3.60 -6.80
C VAL A 42 -7.54 -2.94 -5.51
N LEU A 43 -7.14 -1.68 -5.31
CA LEU A 43 -7.66 -0.82 -4.26
C LEU A 43 -8.75 0.06 -4.86
N GLN A 44 -9.97 -0.10 -4.37
CA GLN A 44 -11.12 0.72 -4.75
C GLN A 44 -11.51 1.60 -3.56
N THR A 45 -11.76 2.88 -3.78
CA THR A 45 -12.34 3.75 -2.76
C THR A 45 -13.83 3.88 -3.00
N LEU A 46 -14.63 3.69 -1.96
CA LEU A 46 -16.07 3.91 -1.99
C LEU A 46 -16.39 5.13 -1.14
N ILE A 47 -17.10 6.11 -1.70
CA ILE A 47 -17.60 7.25 -0.96
C ILE A 47 -19.02 6.95 -0.53
N ALA A 48 -19.26 6.88 0.77
CA ALA A 48 -20.58 6.84 1.36
C ALA A 48 -21.02 8.25 1.72
N SER A 49 -22.27 8.60 1.42
CA SER A 49 -22.78 9.96 1.60
C SER A 49 -24.26 10.00 1.95
N ASN A 50 -24.65 11.03 2.72
CA ASN A 50 -26.05 11.38 2.97
C ASN A 50 -26.54 12.60 2.19
N ILE A 51 -25.74 13.10 1.24
CA ILE A 51 -26.12 14.22 0.39
C ILE A 51 -27.30 13.81 -0.52
N ALA A 52 -28.38 14.57 -0.44
CA ALA A 52 -29.58 14.35 -1.25
C ALA A 52 -29.27 14.47 -2.75
N GLY A 53 -29.82 13.56 -3.56
CA GLY A 53 -29.60 13.55 -5.01
C GLY A 53 -28.25 12.95 -5.46
N GLY A 54 -27.42 12.46 -4.54
CA GLY A 54 -26.21 11.72 -4.87
C GLY A 54 -26.55 10.45 -5.66
N LYS A 55 -25.97 10.28 -6.85
CA LYS A 55 -26.14 9.05 -7.63
C LYS A 55 -25.34 7.91 -6.98
N SER A 56 -25.99 6.78 -6.76
CA SER A 56 -25.32 5.54 -6.37
C SER A 56 -24.74 4.88 -7.63
N ASP A 57 -23.44 4.99 -7.82
CA ASP A 57 -22.71 4.35 -8.92
C ASP A 57 -21.68 3.38 -8.34
N VAL A 58 -22.14 2.16 -8.07
CA VAL A 58 -21.34 1.11 -7.44
C VAL A 58 -21.20 -0.04 -8.44
N PRO A 59 -19.96 -0.38 -8.84
CA PRO A 59 -19.70 -1.57 -9.64
C PRO A 59 -20.27 -2.85 -9.02
N GLN A 60 -20.79 -3.76 -9.85
CA GLN A 60 -21.47 -4.96 -9.38
C GLN A 60 -20.60 -5.84 -8.45
N ASN A 61 -19.29 -5.90 -8.69
CA ASN A 61 -18.35 -6.65 -7.85
C ASN A 61 -18.28 -6.13 -6.41
N LEU A 62 -18.66 -4.87 -6.16
CA LEU A 62 -18.68 -4.25 -4.82
C LEU A 62 -20.04 -4.35 -4.11
N SER A 63 -21.06 -4.91 -4.74
CA SER A 63 -22.42 -5.01 -4.19
C SER A 63 -22.46 -5.71 -2.82
N GLY A 64 -21.69 -6.79 -2.65
CA GLY A 64 -21.58 -7.50 -1.37
C GLY A 64 -20.95 -6.67 -0.26
N ALA A 65 -19.89 -5.90 -0.58
CA ALA A 65 -19.26 -4.99 0.37
C ALA A 65 -20.22 -3.86 0.76
N VAL A 66 -20.89 -3.23 -0.20
CA VAL A 66 -21.87 -2.17 0.05
C VAL A 66 -23.05 -2.67 0.88
N LYS A 67 -23.54 -3.89 0.64
CA LYS A 67 -24.60 -4.47 1.47
C LYS A 67 -24.19 -4.57 2.94
N LYS A 68 -22.96 -5.03 3.21
CA LYS A 68 -22.41 -5.07 4.59
C LYS A 68 -22.24 -3.67 5.17
N LEU A 69 -21.75 -2.72 4.39
CA LEU A 69 -21.61 -1.33 4.83
C LEU A 69 -22.96 -0.71 5.20
N LYS A 70 -24.02 -0.95 4.42
CA LYS A 70 -25.38 -0.46 4.72
C LYS A 70 -25.96 -1.02 6.01
N THR A 71 -25.52 -2.20 6.45
CA THR A 71 -25.92 -2.76 7.75
C THR A 71 -25.22 -2.05 8.92
N ASN A 72 -23.99 -1.56 8.71
CA ASN A 72 -23.16 -1.00 9.79
C ASN A 72 -23.15 0.53 9.80
N TYR A 73 -23.48 1.18 8.69
CA TYR A 73 -23.40 2.63 8.53
C TYR A 73 -24.70 3.17 7.93
N LEU A 74 -25.15 4.31 8.46
CA LEU A 74 -26.41 4.96 8.09
C LEU A 74 -26.21 5.95 6.91
N TYR A 75 -25.54 5.51 5.85
CA TYR A 75 -25.42 6.29 4.62
C TYR A 75 -26.44 5.84 3.58
N SER A 76 -27.13 6.80 2.97
CA SER A 76 -28.14 6.54 1.94
C SER A 76 -27.52 6.20 0.58
N ASN A 77 -26.39 6.81 0.25
CA ASN A 77 -25.73 6.68 -1.06
C ASN A 77 -24.31 6.14 -0.92
N TYR A 78 -23.91 5.31 -1.89
CA TYR A 78 -22.55 4.82 -2.04
C TYR A 78 -22.15 5.00 -3.50
N ARG A 79 -20.93 5.47 -3.76
CA ARG A 79 -20.39 5.58 -5.12
C ARG A 79 -18.92 5.20 -5.15
N LEU A 80 -18.45 4.77 -6.30
CA LEU A 80 -17.03 4.59 -6.54
C LEU A 80 -16.33 5.96 -6.59
N GLY A 81 -15.27 6.12 -5.82
CA GLY A 81 -14.40 7.31 -5.83
C GLY A 81 -13.23 7.13 -6.80
N ALA A 82 -12.39 6.14 -6.56
CA ALA A 82 -11.21 5.83 -7.36
C ALA A 82 -10.94 4.33 -7.42
N ILE A 83 -10.20 3.91 -8.45
CA ILE A 83 -9.67 2.55 -8.59
C ILE A 83 -8.18 2.67 -8.85
N PHE A 84 -7.40 1.91 -8.07
CA PHE A 84 -5.97 1.74 -8.27
C PHE A 84 -5.71 0.27 -8.58
N TYR A 85 -5.09 0.02 -9.72
CA TYR A 85 -4.77 -1.31 -10.20
C TYR A 85 -3.26 -1.49 -10.25
N GLN A 86 -2.75 -2.57 -9.68
CA GLN A 86 -1.33 -2.87 -9.68
C GLN A 86 -1.07 -4.37 -9.79
N ARG A 87 0.11 -4.74 -10.30
CA ARG A 87 0.63 -6.11 -10.25
C ARG A 87 1.89 -6.13 -9.40
N VAL A 88 2.01 -7.10 -8.50
CA VAL A 88 3.15 -7.21 -7.57
C VAL A 88 3.62 -8.66 -7.50
N ALA A 89 4.94 -8.87 -7.43
CA ALA A 89 5.50 -10.20 -7.19
C ALA A 89 5.23 -10.67 -5.75
N ASN A 90 5.39 -11.96 -5.51
CA ASN A 90 5.34 -12.52 -4.16
C ASN A 90 6.36 -11.83 -3.26
N THR A 91 6.00 -11.58 -2.01
CA THR A 91 6.77 -10.79 -1.02
C THR A 91 7.07 -9.33 -1.43
N GLY A 92 6.54 -8.87 -2.56
CA GLY A 92 6.77 -7.53 -3.07
C GLY A 92 6.10 -6.43 -2.25
N ALA A 93 6.35 -5.20 -2.67
CA ALA A 93 5.78 -4.00 -2.10
C ALA A 93 5.12 -3.16 -3.19
N ILE A 94 4.12 -2.38 -2.78
CA ILE A 94 3.49 -1.36 -3.63
C ILE A 94 3.71 -0.01 -2.97
N GLU A 95 4.06 0.97 -3.79
CA GLU A 95 3.96 2.39 -3.46
C GLU A 95 3.34 3.09 -4.67
N LEU A 96 2.18 3.71 -4.47
CA LEU A 96 1.52 4.49 -5.51
C LEU A 96 1.13 5.85 -4.95
N LYS A 97 1.45 6.87 -5.73
CA LYS A 97 1.08 8.27 -5.51
C LYS A 97 0.19 8.72 -6.65
N SER A 98 -0.85 9.46 -6.32
CA SER A 98 -1.82 9.99 -7.28
C SER A 98 -2.25 11.39 -6.87
N VAL A 99 -2.78 12.13 -7.84
CA VAL A 99 -3.29 13.48 -7.66
C VAL A 99 -4.72 13.52 -8.16
N SER A 100 -5.63 14.06 -7.36
CA SER A 100 -7.00 14.35 -7.76
C SER A 100 -7.27 15.84 -7.60
N SER A 101 -7.82 16.46 -8.63
CA SER A 101 -8.39 17.81 -8.53
C SER A 101 -9.82 17.67 -8.03
N GLU A 102 -10.03 17.79 -6.72
CA GLU A 102 -11.38 17.85 -6.16
C GLU A 102 -11.67 19.28 -5.70
N THR A 103 -12.83 19.81 -6.09
CA THR A 103 -13.29 21.10 -5.59
C THR A 103 -13.74 20.94 -4.15
N ILE A 104 -13.07 21.64 -3.24
CA ILE A 104 -13.37 21.56 -1.81
C ILE A 104 -14.51 22.52 -1.50
N PRO A 105 -15.63 22.05 -0.91
CA PRO A 105 -16.73 22.92 -0.55
C PRO A 105 -16.24 24.07 0.35
N ASN A 106 -16.74 25.28 0.10
CA ASN A 106 -16.42 26.48 0.87
C ASN A 106 -14.96 26.94 0.81
N GLN A 107 -14.16 26.42 -0.14
CA GLN A 107 -12.85 26.98 -0.47
C GLN A 107 -12.87 27.55 -1.90
N GLU A 108 -12.41 28.80 -2.04
CA GLU A 108 -12.17 29.40 -3.34
C GLU A 108 -10.80 28.96 -3.83
N GLY A 109 -10.74 28.41 -5.04
CA GLY A 109 -9.52 27.93 -5.67
C GLY A 109 -9.60 26.47 -6.08
N ASN A 110 -8.77 26.09 -7.07
CA ASN A 110 -8.59 24.71 -7.47
C ASN A 110 -7.35 24.16 -6.77
N PHE A 111 -7.55 23.48 -5.65
CA PHE A 111 -6.48 22.80 -4.94
C PHE A 111 -6.47 21.31 -5.27
N SER A 112 -5.28 20.72 -5.34
CA SER A 112 -5.12 19.29 -5.58
C SER A 112 -5.11 18.54 -4.27
N ILE A 113 -5.68 17.33 -4.25
CA ILE A 113 -5.49 16.36 -3.17
C ILE A 113 -4.48 15.33 -3.66
N PHE A 114 -3.48 15.05 -2.84
CA PHE A 114 -2.47 14.02 -3.13
C PHE A 114 -2.83 12.77 -2.35
N SER A 115 -3.03 11.64 -3.03
CA SER A 115 -3.30 10.36 -2.37
C SER A 115 -2.10 9.44 -2.53
N GLU A 116 -1.72 8.78 -1.45
CA GLU A 116 -0.64 7.81 -1.39
C GLU A 116 -1.15 6.52 -0.76
N TRP A 117 -0.81 5.38 -1.35
CA TRP A 117 -1.01 4.11 -0.67
C TRP A 117 0.18 3.19 -0.87
N THR A 118 0.53 2.48 0.20
CA THR A 118 1.68 1.59 0.25
C THR A 118 1.35 0.34 1.05
N PHE A 119 1.95 -0.81 0.71
CA PHE A 119 2.06 -1.95 1.61
C PHE A 119 3.31 -2.76 1.26
N ASN A 120 3.71 -3.68 2.14
CA ASN A 120 4.83 -4.57 1.90
C ASN A 120 4.52 -6.02 2.31
N ASN A 121 5.41 -6.92 1.90
CA ASN A 121 5.41 -8.33 2.30
C ASN A 121 4.08 -9.03 1.98
N LEU A 122 3.58 -8.87 0.76
CA LEU A 122 2.40 -9.59 0.30
C LEU A 122 2.73 -11.06 0.07
N GLN A 123 1.99 -11.96 0.72
CA GLN A 123 2.24 -13.39 0.66
C GLN A 123 0.95 -14.17 0.87
N THR A 124 0.89 -15.37 0.30
CA THR A 124 -0.19 -16.32 0.58
C THR A 124 0.19 -17.21 1.75
N LEU A 125 -0.65 -17.24 2.78
CA LEU A 125 -0.49 -18.11 3.95
C LEU A 125 -1.80 -18.84 4.25
N PRO A 126 -1.74 -20.10 4.72
CA PRO A 126 -2.94 -20.81 5.15
C PRO A 126 -3.58 -20.10 6.36
N ASP A 127 -4.91 -19.95 6.32
CA ASP A 127 -5.73 -19.46 7.43
C ASP A 127 -5.91 -20.56 8.51
N ALA A 128 -6.59 -20.24 9.60
CA ALA A 128 -6.85 -21.19 10.68
C ALA A 128 -7.64 -22.44 10.25
N ASN A 129 -8.31 -22.39 9.10
CA ASN A 129 -9.06 -23.50 8.51
C ASN A 129 -8.29 -24.18 7.36
N GLY A 130 -7.00 -23.84 7.17
CA GLY A 130 -6.16 -24.37 6.09
C GLY A 130 -6.47 -23.82 4.70
N ARG A 131 -7.28 -22.77 4.57
CA ARG A 131 -7.58 -22.12 3.29
C ARG A 131 -6.54 -21.05 2.99
N ASN A 132 -6.18 -20.86 1.72
CA ASN A 132 -5.27 -19.79 1.34
C ASN A 132 -5.85 -18.41 1.67
N SER A 133 -5.07 -17.61 2.39
CA SER A 133 -5.36 -16.21 2.70
C SER A 133 -4.20 -15.33 2.24
N ILE A 134 -4.51 -14.15 1.72
CA ILE A 134 -3.50 -13.17 1.37
C ILE A 134 -3.19 -12.34 2.61
N GLN A 135 -1.92 -12.29 2.99
CA GLN A 135 -1.44 -11.46 4.08
C GLN A 135 -0.45 -10.42 3.55
N PHE A 136 -0.53 -9.21 4.11
CA PHE A 136 0.44 -8.14 3.87
C PHE A 136 0.61 -7.32 5.13
N GLN A 137 1.67 -6.53 5.14
CA GLN A 137 2.08 -5.73 6.29
C GLN A 137 2.18 -4.26 5.92
N ASN A 138 2.15 -3.42 6.95
CA ASN A 138 2.39 -1.98 6.87
C ASN A 138 1.60 -1.29 5.76
N LEU A 139 0.32 -1.63 5.63
CA LEU A 139 -0.56 -0.93 4.72
C LEU A 139 -0.74 0.49 5.24
N ARG A 140 -0.39 1.47 4.43
CA ARG A 140 -0.66 2.88 4.66
C ARG A 140 -1.53 3.38 3.52
N PHE A 141 -2.60 4.07 3.86
CA PHE A 141 -3.33 4.92 2.93
C PHE A 141 -3.35 6.33 3.51
N GLY A 142 -2.93 7.31 2.74
CA GLY A 142 -2.87 8.70 3.15
C GLY A 142 -3.35 9.63 2.06
N GLN A 143 -3.95 10.74 2.46
CA GLN A 143 -4.25 11.87 1.61
C GLN A 143 -3.63 13.13 2.22
N ARG A 144 -3.07 13.98 1.38
CA ARG A 144 -2.65 15.33 1.75
C ARG A 144 -3.71 16.29 1.27
N ILE A 145 -4.43 16.87 2.20
CA ILE A 145 -5.55 17.76 1.96
C ILE A 145 -5.13 19.22 2.18
N PRO A 146 -5.54 20.15 1.31
CA PRO A 146 -5.21 21.56 1.45
C PRO A 146 -6.12 22.23 2.50
N ILE A 147 -5.49 23.03 3.36
CA ILE A 147 -6.14 23.88 4.36
C ILE A 147 -5.71 25.32 4.08
N VAL A 148 -6.67 26.19 3.84
CA VAL A 148 -6.43 27.63 3.70
C VAL A 148 -6.15 28.22 5.08
N ALA A 149 -4.89 28.51 5.37
CA ALA A 149 -4.45 29.04 6.65
C ALA A 149 -4.69 30.55 6.77
N SER A 150 -4.53 31.30 5.67
CA SER A 150 -4.79 32.74 5.63
C SER A 150 -5.03 33.21 4.20
N ARG A 151 -5.45 34.48 4.07
CA ARG A 151 -5.62 35.18 2.79
C ARG A 151 -4.80 36.46 2.83
N VAL A 152 -4.01 36.71 1.79
CA VAL A 152 -3.10 37.86 1.69
C VAL A 152 -3.46 38.67 0.45
N ILE A 153 -3.64 39.97 0.61
CA ILE A 153 -3.88 40.89 -0.51
C ILE A 153 -2.52 41.33 -1.04
N ASP A 154 -2.27 41.11 -2.33
CA ASP A 154 -1.02 41.53 -2.98
C ASP A 154 -1.05 43.02 -3.38
N ALA A 155 0.10 43.53 -3.87
CA ALA A 155 0.23 44.91 -4.32
C ALA A 155 -0.68 45.28 -5.52
N SER A 156 -1.23 44.29 -6.23
CA SER A 156 -2.22 44.48 -7.29
C SER A 156 -3.67 44.43 -6.79
N GLY A 157 -3.89 44.33 -5.47
CA GLY A 157 -5.21 44.22 -4.85
C GLY A 157 -5.85 42.84 -4.99
N ARG A 158 -5.12 41.82 -5.47
CA ARG A 158 -5.62 40.45 -5.59
C ARG A 158 -5.42 39.69 -4.30
N THR A 159 -6.47 39.00 -3.86
CA THR A 159 -6.42 38.13 -2.67
C THR A 159 -5.87 36.76 -3.05
N ASN A 160 -4.73 36.39 -2.48
CA ASN A 160 -4.10 35.08 -2.64
C ASN A 160 -4.31 34.24 -1.37
N ALA A 161 -4.68 32.98 -1.53
CA ALA A 161 -4.79 32.04 -0.41
C ALA A 161 -3.42 31.46 -0.05
N VAL A 162 -3.10 31.44 1.24
CA VAL A 162 -1.96 30.69 1.79
C VAL A 162 -2.46 29.31 2.18
N VAL A 163 -1.92 28.28 1.54
CA VAL A 163 -2.40 26.90 1.65
C VAL A 163 -1.35 26.02 2.30
N ASN A 164 -1.74 25.35 3.38
CA ASN A 164 -0.96 24.29 4.01
C ASN A 164 -1.58 22.93 3.67
N TYR A 165 -0.77 21.88 3.67
CA TYR A 165 -1.25 20.53 3.39
C TYR A 165 -1.18 19.66 4.64
N GLU A 166 -2.35 19.23 5.12
CA GLU A 166 -2.46 18.31 6.25
C GLU A 166 -2.58 16.87 5.77
N GLN A 167 -1.94 15.96 6.51
CA GLN A 167 -1.99 14.54 6.21
C GLN A 167 -3.13 13.88 6.98
N VAL A 168 -4.01 13.20 6.26
CA VAL A 168 -5.06 12.34 6.82
C VAL A 168 -4.90 10.93 6.27
N GLY A 169 -5.30 9.90 7.01
CA GLY A 169 -5.12 8.54 6.53
C GLY A 169 -5.30 7.48 7.59
N LEU A 170 -4.92 6.26 7.22
CA LEU A 170 -4.88 5.10 8.11
C LEU A 170 -3.63 4.27 7.87
N THR A 171 -3.19 3.60 8.94
CA THR A 171 -2.07 2.66 8.92
C THR A 171 -2.52 1.35 9.57
N ILE A 172 -2.32 0.24 8.88
CA ILE A 172 -2.63 -1.12 9.33
C ILE A 172 -1.35 -1.94 9.31
N GLN A 173 -0.90 -2.40 10.47
CA GLN A 173 0.37 -3.11 10.63
C GLN A 173 0.35 -4.48 9.95
N ARG A 174 -0.77 -5.20 10.06
CA ARG A 174 -0.98 -6.51 9.44
C ARG A 174 -2.42 -6.64 9.01
N CYS A 175 -2.63 -7.12 7.80
CA CYS A 175 -3.96 -7.44 7.27
C CYS A 175 -3.94 -8.84 6.67
N SER A 176 -5.05 -9.57 6.83
CA SER A 176 -5.30 -10.83 6.16
C SER A 176 -6.65 -10.73 5.47
N LEU A 177 -6.71 -11.10 4.20
CA LEU A 177 -7.93 -11.09 3.42
C LEU A 177 -8.11 -12.38 2.60
N PRO A 178 -9.37 -12.78 2.36
CA PRO A 178 -9.67 -13.87 1.44
C PRO A 178 -9.22 -13.50 0.01
N GLU A 179 -8.64 -14.48 -0.69
CA GLU A 179 -8.24 -14.31 -2.09
C GLU A 179 -9.46 -14.07 -2.99
N ASN A 180 -9.32 -13.14 -3.93
CA ASN A 180 -10.30 -12.78 -4.95
C ASN A 180 -11.68 -12.33 -4.39
N VAL A 181 -11.69 -11.75 -3.18
CA VAL A 181 -12.90 -11.24 -2.54
C VAL A 181 -12.72 -9.78 -2.15
N PRO A 182 -13.54 -8.84 -2.68
CA PRO A 182 -13.51 -7.45 -2.28
C PRO A 182 -13.78 -7.29 -0.78
N THR A 183 -12.78 -6.80 -0.07
CA THR A 183 -12.78 -6.72 1.40
C THR A 183 -12.61 -5.28 1.85
N VAL A 184 -13.54 -4.78 2.68
CA VAL A 184 -13.40 -3.47 3.32
C VAL A 184 -12.29 -3.58 4.37
N ILE A 185 -11.22 -2.83 4.16
CA ILE A 185 -10.02 -2.86 5.01
C ILE A 185 -9.92 -1.66 5.94
N GLY A 186 -10.68 -0.59 5.69
CA GLY A 186 -10.70 0.59 6.55
C GLY A 186 -11.56 1.71 6.00
N SER A 187 -11.61 2.81 6.74
CA SER A 187 -12.33 4.03 6.36
C SER A 187 -11.57 5.28 6.78
N VAL A 188 -11.69 6.36 6.01
CA VAL A 188 -11.11 7.68 6.28
C VAL A 188 -12.18 8.75 6.09
N SER A 189 -12.26 9.70 7.01
CA SER A 189 -13.13 10.87 6.86
C SER A 189 -12.72 11.69 5.64
N THR A 190 -13.70 12.17 4.88
CA THR A 190 -13.43 13.06 3.75
C THR A 190 -13.46 14.52 4.20
N LEU A 191 -13.21 15.43 3.25
CA LEU A 191 -13.37 16.87 3.47
C LEU A 191 -14.84 17.31 3.58
N LYS A 192 -15.80 16.48 3.17
CA LYS A 192 -17.22 16.80 3.27
C LYS A 192 -17.78 16.15 4.55
N PRO A 193 -18.49 16.91 5.41
CA PRO A 193 -18.90 16.44 6.74
C PRO A 193 -19.86 15.23 6.70
N ASP A 194 -20.63 15.09 5.62
CA ASP A 194 -21.58 13.98 5.42
C ASP A 194 -21.05 12.90 4.47
N GLU A 195 -19.73 12.79 4.32
CA GLU A 195 -19.07 11.79 3.48
C GLU A 195 -17.96 11.03 4.20
N LEU A 196 -17.98 9.71 4.02
CA LEU A 196 -16.95 8.79 4.52
C LEU A 196 -16.37 7.99 3.35
N MET A 197 -15.04 7.90 3.28
CA MET A 197 -14.36 7.06 2.31
C MET A 197 -14.08 5.69 2.92
N PHE A 198 -14.49 4.63 2.24
CA PHE A 198 -14.13 3.26 2.55
C PHE A 198 -13.06 2.78 1.58
N LEU A 199 -12.08 2.05 2.10
CA LEU A 199 -11.05 1.37 1.32
C LEU A 199 -11.46 -0.08 1.14
N VAL A 200 -11.60 -0.51 -0.11
CA VAL A 200 -11.91 -1.89 -0.48
C VAL A 200 -10.74 -2.48 -1.25
N LEU A 201 -10.13 -3.52 -0.71
CA LEU A 201 -8.99 -4.19 -1.32
C LEU A 201 -9.43 -5.55 -1.87
N THR A 202 -9.01 -5.83 -3.10
CA THR A 202 -9.12 -7.15 -3.72
C THR A 202 -7.73 -7.57 -4.16
N VAL A 203 -7.31 -8.77 -3.77
CA VAL A 203 -6.06 -9.37 -4.24
C VAL A 203 -6.39 -10.72 -4.85
N ARG A 204 -5.83 -11.01 -6.02
CA ARG A 204 -5.93 -12.32 -6.67
C ARG A 204 -4.58 -12.72 -7.27
N SER A 205 -4.33 -14.02 -7.41
CA SER A 205 -3.23 -14.51 -8.22
C SER A 205 -3.30 -13.92 -9.63
N ALA A 206 -2.17 -13.45 -10.14
CA ALA A 206 -1.97 -13.01 -11.50
C ALA A 206 -1.33 -14.16 -12.26
N GLU A 207 -2.18 -14.99 -12.87
CA GLU A 207 -1.77 -16.05 -13.78
C GLU A 207 -0.97 -15.50 -14.98
#